data_AF-A0A8H8R2I3-F1
#
_entry.id   AF-A0A8H8R2I3-F1
#
_cell.length_a   1.000
_cell.length_b   1.000
_cell.length_c   1.000
_cell.angle_alpha   90.00
_cell.angle_beta   90.00
_cell.angle_gamma   90.00
#
_symmetry.space_group_name_H-M   'P 1'
#
loop_
_entity.id
_entity.type
_entity.pdbx_description
1 polymer ?
#
loop_
_entity_poly.entity_id
_entity_poly.type
_entity_poly.pdbx_seq_one_letter_code
_entity_poly.pdbx_strand_id
1 'polypeptide(L)'
;MFMIWQIMKTDGDMVDMHAMLMDSAVGESHEGIPAVLKVNHKCTSIDHKTGVVTFSNGVQAQHDLIIGADGIGSTVRTTLGIVPDRNQSTSHCLHCIISTEDVKRLGLLNLSVNEAIEYWGGQGIEKIVYSPCREGQVNSFYCFFPTEIARNPGEGWTHEISVEELLEPFGTLDPKLYALFENSTDIKPWRLFYSFANSPEDISKGLHIYEQIRKPRASKVQTASARAREDITERIGFSSNTTNPLYKVKDEKRKLTIEEMNEYDLSADIETKVVGIAN
;
A
#
# COMPACT_ATOMS: atom_id res chain seq x y z
N MET A 1 16.82 6.41 -4.38
CA MET A 1 15.61 7.25 -4.32
C MET A 1 14.42 6.32 -4.19
N PHE A 2 13.67 6.35 -3.08
CA PHE A 2 12.49 5.50 -2.90
C PHE A 2 11.25 6.35 -2.67
N MET A 3 10.18 5.95 -3.35
CA MET A 3 8.87 6.57 -3.36
C MET A 3 7.93 5.57 -2.68
N ILE A 4 7.41 5.92 -1.50
CA ILE A 4 6.35 5.14 -0.84
C ILE A 4 5.04 5.54 -1.50
N TRP A 5 4.38 4.59 -2.17
CA TRP A 5 2.99 4.72 -2.60
C TRP A 5 2.14 3.68 -1.89
N GLN A 6 1.07 4.16 -1.27
CA GLN A 6 -0.05 3.33 -0.83
C GLN A 6 -1.09 3.38 -1.95
N ILE A 7 -0.94 2.50 -2.95
CA ILE A 7 -1.98 2.25 -3.96
C ILE A 7 -2.95 1.23 -3.33
N MET A 8 -4.25 1.41 -3.56
CA MET A 8 -5.25 0.39 -3.24
C MET A 8 -4.81 -0.90 -3.94
N LYS A 9 -4.37 -1.85 -3.12
CA LYS A 9 -3.92 -3.16 -3.55
C LYS A 9 -5.04 -3.80 -4.39
N THR A 10 -4.71 -4.23 -5.59
CA THR A 10 -5.56 -5.03 -6.47
C THR A 10 -4.61 -6.11 -6.98
N ASP A 11 -4.94 -7.38 -6.70
CA ASP A 11 -3.97 -8.50 -6.74
C ASP A 11 -3.35 -8.76 -8.12
N GLY A 12 -3.88 -8.15 -9.19
CA GLY A 12 -3.27 -8.14 -10.52
C GLY A 12 -2.20 -7.06 -10.73
N ASP A 13 -2.44 -5.82 -10.29
CA ASP A 13 -1.58 -4.69 -10.62
C ASP A 13 -0.25 -4.71 -9.85
N MET A 14 -0.25 -5.30 -8.64
CA MET A 14 0.97 -5.45 -7.83
C MET A 14 1.98 -6.42 -8.46
N VAL A 15 1.51 -7.54 -9.01
CA VAL A 15 2.41 -8.52 -9.65
C VAL A 15 3.02 -7.92 -10.91
N ASP A 16 2.21 -7.22 -11.71
CA ASP A 16 2.66 -6.56 -12.94
C ASP A 16 3.63 -5.41 -12.64
N MET A 17 3.34 -4.57 -11.63
CA MET A 17 4.25 -3.54 -11.17
C MET A 17 5.54 -4.12 -10.59
N HIS A 18 5.45 -5.19 -9.79
CA HIS A 18 6.63 -5.83 -9.22
C HIS A 18 7.51 -6.44 -10.31
N ALA A 19 6.91 -7.07 -11.33
CA ALA A 19 7.63 -7.59 -12.49
C ALA A 19 8.33 -6.46 -13.26
N MET A 20 7.63 -5.36 -13.54
CA MET A 20 8.21 -4.17 -14.19
C MET A 20 9.37 -3.58 -13.38
N LEU A 21 9.19 -3.40 -12.06
CA LEU A 21 10.24 -2.86 -11.19
C LEU A 21 11.43 -3.80 -11.07
N MET A 22 11.18 -5.12 -11.03
CA MET A 22 12.23 -6.12 -11.03
C MET A 22 13.03 -6.04 -12.34
N ASP A 23 12.36 -6.02 -13.48
CA ASP A 23 12.99 -5.86 -14.80
C ASP A 23 13.84 -4.59 -14.85
N SER A 24 13.30 -3.45 -14.41
CA SER A 24 14.05 -2.19 -14.35
C SER A 24 15.27 -2.25 -13.41
N ALA A 25 15.18 -3.01 -12.30
CA ALA A 25 16.26 -3.07 -11.32
C ALA A 25 17.38 -4.05 -11.69
N VAL A 26 17.06 -5.17 -12.33
CA VAL A 26 18.00 -6.28 -12.58
C VAL A 26 18.33 -6.48 -14.06
N GLY A 27 17.58 -5.84 -14.96
CA GLY A 27 17.74 -5.99 -16.41
C GLY A 27 18.99 -5.28 -16.94
N GLU A 28 19.73 -5.96 -17.81
CA GLU A 28 20.96 -5.44 -18.42
C GLU A 28 20.71 -4.39 -19.51
N SER A 29 19.46 -4.28 -20.01
CA SER A 29 19.07 -3.38 -21.09
C SER A 29 18.78 -1.95 -20.64
N HIS A 30 18.82 -1.68 -19.33
CA HIS A 30 18.49 -0.38 -18.74
C HIS A 30 19.75 0.38 -18.32
N GLU A 31 19.64 1.70 -18.14
CA GLU A 31 20.77 2.52 -17.71
C GLU A 31 21.20 2.21 -16.26
N GLY A 32 22.51 2.14 -16.03
CA GLY A 32 23.09 1.94 -14.70
C GLY A 32 23.72 0.56 -14.52
N ILE A 33 24.11 0.25 -13.27
CA ILE A 33 24.63 -1.07 -12.91
C ILE A 33 23.45 -1.91 -12.41
N PRO A 34 23.14 -3.06 -13.05
CA PRO A 34 22.05 -3.92 -12.62
C PRO A 34 22.22 -4.40 -11.18
N ALA A 35 21.13 -4.39 -10.41
CA ALA A 35 21.11 -4.93 -9.06
C ALA A 35 21.21 -6.46 -9.08
N VAL A 36 21.95 -7.04 -8.13
CA VAL A 36 22.06 -8.50 -7.98
C VAL A 36 20.95 -9.01 -7.07
N LEU A 37 20.00 -9.75 -7.62
CA LEU A 37 18.93 -10.38 -6.84
C LEU A 37 19.39 -11.72 -6.24
N LYS A 38 19.32 -11.83 -4.91
CA LYS A 38 19.55 -13.08 -4.17
C LYS A 38 18.26 -13.50 -3.47
N VAL A 39 17.58 -14.51 -4.02
CA VAL A 39 16.39 -15.12 -3.41
C VAL A 39 16.77 -16.17 -2.37
N ASN A 40 15.83 -16.61 -1.54
CA ASN A 40 16.06 -17.59 -0.45
C ASN A 40 17.11 -17.14 0.60
N HIS A 41 17.26 -15.82 0.79
CA HIS A 41 18.15 -15.20 1.78
C HIS A 41 17.32 -14.36 2.77
N LYS A 42 16.51 -15.03 3.60
CA LYS A 42 15.72 -14.32 4.63
C LYS A 42 16.67 -13.81 5.72
N CYS A 43 16.75 -12.49 5.91
CA CYS A 43 17.55 -11.88 6.97
C CYS A 43 17.04 -12.33 8.35
N THR A 44 17.96 -12.69 9.25
CA THR A 44 17.65 -13.09 10.63
C THR A 44 18.28 -12.17 11.67
N SER A 45 19.43 -11.57 11.37
CA SER A 45 20.12 -10.64 12.26
C SER A 45 21.08 -9.72 11.51
N ILE A 46 21.40 -8.58 12.13
CA ILE A 46 22.37 -7.60 11.64
C ILE A 46 23.28 -7.21 12.80
N ASP A 47 24.60 -7.30 12.62
CA ASP A 47 25.57 -6.63 13.48
C ASP A 47 25.81 -5.21 12.96
N HIS A 48 25.17 -4.24 13.61
CA HIS A 48 25.23 -2.82 13.21
C HIS A 48 26.62 -2.18 13.38
N LYS A 49 27.53 -2.80 14.14
CA LYS A 49 28.90 -2.27 14.29
C LYS A 49 29.79 -2.66 13.12
N THR A 50 29.60 -3.86 12.58
CA THR A 50 30.44 -4.42 11.51
C THR A 50 29.77 -4.41 10.14
N GLY A 51 28.45 -4.20 10.08
CA GLY A 51 27.67 -4.23 8.85
C GLY A 51 27.36 -5.64 8.36
N VAL A 52 27.51 -6.67 9.21
CA VAL A 52 27.30 -8.07 8.83
C VAL A 52 25.83 -8.47 8.99
N VAL A 53 25.23 -8.89 7.88
CA VAL A 53 23.89 -9.48 7.80
C VAL A 53 24.00 -10.99 7.82
N THR A 54 23.22 -11.66 8.67
CA THR A 54 23.08 -13.12 8.67
C THR A 54 21.73 -13.52 8.10
N PHE A 55 21.74 -14.53 7.24
CA PHE A 55 20.54 -15.06 6.58
C PHE A 55 20.19 -16.46 7.10
N SER A 56 18.92 -16.83 7.00
CA SER A 56 18.39 -18.11 7.49
C SER A 56 19.00 -19.35 6.82
N ASN A 57 19.63 -19.18 5.66
CA ASN A 57 20.35 -20.22 4.93
C ASN A 57 21.82 -20.38 5.40
N GLY A 58 22.24 -19.65 6.43
CA GLY A 58 23.60 -19.67 6.97
C GLY A 58 24.60 -18.76 6.26
N VAL A 59 24.21 -18.14 5.13
CA VAL A 59 25.06 -17.16 4.44
C VAL A 59 25.19 -15.89 5.28
N GLN A 60 26.35 -15.24 5.17
CA GLN A 60 26.58 -13.91 5.70
C GLN A 60 27.06 -12.97 4.59
N ALA A 61 26.72 -11.69 4.70
CA ALA A 61 27.20 -10.64 3.82
C ALA A 61 27.53 -9.39 4.64
N GLN A 62 28.57 -8.65 4.23
CA GLN A 62 28.99 -7.41 4.88
C GLN A 62 28.76 -6.23 3.95
N HIS A 63 28.13 -5.16 4.45
CA HIS A 63 27.85 -3.95 3.69
C HIS A 63 27.95 -2.68 4.55
N ASP A 64 28.33 -1.56 3.93
CA ASP A 64 28.40 -0.25 4.59
C ASP A 64 27.02 0.39 4.80
N LEU A 65 26.04 0.01 3.97
CA LEU A 65 24.66 0.48 4.05
C LEU A 65 23.70 -0.69 3.86
N ILE A 66 22.74 -0.81 4.77
CA ILE A 66 21.68 -1.82 4.74
C ILE A 66 20.33 -1.10 4.73
N ILE A 67 19.49 -1.42 3.75
CA ILE A 67 18.13 -0.85 3.61
C ILE A 67 17.10 -1.90 4.02
N GLY A 68 16.34 -1.62 5.08
CA GLY A 68 15.23 -2.46 5.53
C GLY A 68 13.95 -2.22 4.75
N ALA A 69 13.73 -2.97 3.66
CA ALA A 69 12.51 -2.94 2.84
C ALA A 69 11.66 -4.22 2.99
N ASP A 70 11.71 -4.86 4.15
CA ASP A 70 11.16 -6.19 4.45
C ASP A 70 9.72 -6.17 5.03
N GLY A 71 8.97 -5.11 4.75
CA GLY A 71 7.53 -5.02 4.95
C GLY A 71 7.05 -4.96 6.41
N ILE A 72 5.76 -5.22 6.63
CA ILE A 72 5.12 -5.09 7.95
C ILE A 72 5.76 -6.00 9.01
N GLY A 73 6.25 -7.18 8.60
CA GLY A 73 6.98 -8.16 9.41
C GLY A 73 8.47 -7.91 9.57
N SER A 74 8.93 -6.68 9.31
CA SER A 74 10.36 -6.34 9.23
C SER A 74 11.19 -6.90 10.40
N THR A 75 12.13 -7.78 10.05
CA THR A 75 13.19 -8.25 10.94
C THR A 75 14.22 -7.14 11.14
N VAL A 76 14.54 -6.38 10.09
CA VAL A 76 15.49 -5.26 10.16
C VAL A 76 15.06 -4.25 11.23
N ARG A 77 13.79 -3.86 11.26
CA ARG A 77 13.24 -2.99 12.29
C ARG A 77 13.41 -3.56 13.71
N THR A 78 13.18 -4.85 13.90
CA THR A 78 13.38 -5.52 15.19
C THR A 78 14.85 -5.53 15.61
N THR A 79 15.81 -5.67 14.68
CA THR A 79 17.25 -5.57 15.01
C THR A 79 17.67 -4.19 15.52
N LEU A 80 16.86 -3.16 15.29
CA LEU A 80 17.05 -1.81 15.82
C LEU A 80 16.38 -1.61 17.20
N GLY A 81 15.82 -2.67 17.78
CA GLY A 81 15.08 -2.61 19.05
C GLY A 81 13.65 -2.09 18.93
N ILE A 82 13.15 -1.89 17.71
CA ILE A 82 11.79 -1.39 17.46
C ILE A 82 10.86 -2.58 17.24
N VAL A 83 10.08 -2.92 18.27
CA VAL A 83 9.07 -3.97 18.21
C VAL A 83 7.70 -3.29 18.21
N PRO A 84 6.93 -3.36 17.10
CA PRO A 84 5.59 -2.79 17.08
C PRO A 84 4.65 -3.64 17.94
N ASP A 85 3.79 -2.99 18.71
CA ASP A 85 2.61 -3.66 19.25
C ASP A 85 1.69 -4.02 18.08
N ARG A 86 1.09 -5.21 18.11
CA ARG A 86 0.22 -5.72 17.05
C ARG A 86 -1.08 -6.19 17.65
N ASN A 87 -2.05 -5.29 17.67
CA ASN A 87 -3.38 -5.62 18.12
C ASN A 87 -4.24 -6.02 16.92
N GLN A 88 -4.86 -7.20 17.01
CA GLN A 88 -5.79 -7.65 15.98
C GLN A 88 -7.03 -6.76 15.98
N SER A 89 -7.42 -6.25 14.81
CA SER A 89 -8.65 -5.48 14.66
C SER A 89 -9.88 -6.31 14.99
N THR A 90 -10.91 -5.64 15.50
CA THR A 90 -12.26 -6.20 15.58
C THR A 90 -12.89 -6.37 14.19
N SER A 91 -12.33 -5.75 13.14
CA SER A 91 -12.75 -5.94 11.75
C SER A 91 -11.89 -6.99 11.05
N HIS A 92 -12.55 -7.99 10.47
CA HIS A 92 -11.96 -8.95 9.56
C HIS A 92 -12.38 -8.62 8.12
N CYS A 93 -11.55 -8.99 7.15
CA CYS A 93 -11.86 -8.76 5.74
C CYS A 93 -11.52 -10.02 4.95
N LEU A 94 -12.46 -10.44 4.10
CA LEU A 94 -12.20 -11.39 3.03
C LEU A 94 -12.19 -10.65 1.71
N HIS A 95 -11.13 -10.83 0.94
CA HIS A 95 -11.02 -10.29 -0.41
C HIS A 95 -11.29 -11.41 -1.39
N CYS A 96 -11.98 -11.11 -2.48
CA CYS A 96 -12.20 -12.05 -3.57
C CYS A 96 -12.35 -11.30 -4.90
N ILE A 97 -12.20 -12.03 -6.01
CA ILE A 97 -12.34 -11.48 -7.35
C ILE A 97 -13.21 -12.35 -8.24
N ILE A 98 -13.88 -11.74 -9.21
CA ILE A 98 -14.53 -12.44 -10.34
C ILE A 98 -14.22 -11.72 -11.64
N SER A 99 -13.88 -12.49 -12.68
CA SER A 99 -13.60 -11.92 -14.00
C SER A 99 -14.89 -11.38 -14.63
N THR A 100 -14.80 -10.26 -15.35
CA THR A 100 -15.94 -9.73 -16.12
C THR A 100 -16.36 -10.68 -17.24
N GLU A 101 -15.45 -11.54 -17.71
CA GLU A 101 -15.76 -12.63 -18.62
C GLU A 101 -16.73 -13.63 -17.98
N ASP A 102 -16.45 -14.10 -16.76
CA ASP A 102 -17.32 -15.03 -16.04
C ASP A 102 -18.65 -14.39 -15.66
N VAL A 103 -18.64 -13.13 -15.22
CA VAL A 103 -19.87 -12.36 -14.97
C VAL A 103 -20.78 -12.37 -16.20
N LYS A 104 -20.22 -12.12 -17.39
CA LYS A 104 -20.98 -12.14 -18.66
C LYS A 104 -21.43 -13.56 -19.03
N ARG A 105 -20.52 -14.54 -18.94
CA ARG A 105 -20.77 -15.95 -19.29
C ARG A 105 -21.90 -16.55 -18.45
N LEU A 106 -21.96 -16.20 -17.18
CA LEU A 106 -22.93 -16.70 -16.21
C LEU A 106 -24.21 -15.83 -16.13
N GLY A 107 -24.26 -14.69 -16.83
CA GLY A 107 -25.41 -13.78 -16.80
C GLY A 107 -25.61 -13.10 -15.44
N LEU A 108 -24.53 -12.85 -14.70
CA LEU A 108 -24.55 -12.22 -13.38
C LEU A 108 -24.69 -10.69 -13.49
N LEU A 109 -24.90 -10.04 -12.35
CA LEU A 109 -24.97 -8.58 -12.26
C LEU A 109 -23.64 -7.97 -12.76
N ASN A 110 -23.69 -7.26 -13.88
CA ASN A 110 -22.52 -6.62 -14.45
C ASN A 110 -22.28 -5.24 -13.82
N LEU A 111 -21.31 -5.18 -12.90
CA LEU A 111 -20.90 -3.95 -12.21
C LEU A 111 -19.75 -3.23 -12.92
N SER A 112 -19.11 -3.85 -13.92
CA SER A 112 -17.91 -3.30 -14.55
C SER A 112 -18.17 -2.00 -15.32
N VAL A 113 -19.43 -1.72 -15.65
CA VAL A 113 -19.86 -0.53 -16.41
C VAL A 113 -19.94 0.74 -15.57
N ASN A 114 -19.89 0.63 -14.25
CA ASN A 114 -20.11 1.77 -13.35
C ASN A 114 -18.87 2.65 -13.19
N GLU A 115 -17.69 2.18 -13.62
CA GLU A 115 -16.38 2.87 -13.54
C GLU A 115 -16.12 3.58 -12.19
N ALA A 116 -16.67 3.02 -11.10
CA ALA A 116 -16.67 3.64 -9.78
C ALA A 116 -16.33 2.62 -8.71
N ILE A 117 -15.74 3.11 -7.62
CA ILE A 117 -15.61 2.36 -6.37
C ILE A 117 -16.94 2.50 -5.64
N GLU A 118 -17.52 1.37 -5.24
CA GLU A 118 -18.79 1.34 -4.53
C GLU A 118 -18.60 0.84 -3.10
N TYR A 119 -19.42 1.41 -2.20
CA TYR A 119 -19.48 1.03 -0.79
C TYR A 119 -20.92 0.63 -0.49
N TRP A 120 -21.12 -0.59 0.00
CA TRP A 120 -22.43 -1.09 0.40
C TRP A 120 -22.42 -1.48 1.88
N GLY A 121 -23.44 -1.06 2.63
CA GLY A 121 -23.51 -1.23 4.09
C GLY A 121 -22.80 -0.11 4.87
N GLY A 122 -22.12 -0.45 5.97
CA GLY A 122 -21.31 0.48 6.75
C GLY A 122 -22.00 1.19 7.92
N GLN A 123 -23.22 0.77 8.31
CA GLN A 123 -23.83 1.17 9.59
C GLN A 123 -23.22 0.41 10.79
N GLY A 124 -22.42 -0.63 10.53
CA GLY A 124 -21.64 -1.44 11.48
C GLY A 124 -20.26 -1.78 10.90
N ILE A 125 -19.65 -2.89 11.36
CA ILE A 125 -18.39 -3.38 10.78
C ILE A 125 -18.62 -3.95 9.38
N GLU A 126 -19.81 -4.51 9.16
CA GLU A 126 -20.25 -5.13 7.93
C GLU A 126 -20.34 -4.11 6.80
N LYS A 127 -19.48 -4.29 5.80
CA LYS A 127 -19.48 -3.50 4.57
C LYS A 127 -18.80 -4.27 3.46
N ILE A 128 -19.22 -3.97 2.23
CA ILE A 128 -18.56 -4.45 1.02
C ILE A 128 -17.99 -3.23 0.30
N VAL A 129 -16.71 -3.30 -0.06
CA VAL A 129 -16.08 -2.34 -0.96
C VAL A 129 -15.83 -3.03 -2.29
N TYR A 130 -16.43 -2.51 -3.35
CA TYR A 130 -16.26 -3.00 -4.71
C TYR A 130 -15.38 -2.03 -5.51
N SER A 131 -14.49 -2.57 -6.34
CA SER A 131 -13.73 -1.80 -7.32
C SER A 131 -13.58 -2.58 -8.63
N PRO A 132 -13.93 -1.98 -9.79
CA PRO A 132 -13.49 -2.49 -11.08
C PRO A 132 -11.98 -2.27 -11.22
N CYS A 133 -11.27 -3.30 -11.66
CA CYS A 133 -9.82 -3.32 -11.82
C CYS A 133 -9.47 -3.72 -13.25
N ARG A 134 -8.24 -3.41 -13.70
CA ARG A 134 -7.76 -3.74 -15.05
C ARG A 134 -8.74 -3.32 -16.14
N GLU A 135 -9.08 -2.03 -16.18
CA GLU A 135 -10.05 -1.47 -17.14
C GLU A 135 -11.41 -2.18 -17.12
N GLY A 136 -11.85 -2.60 -15.92
CA GLY A 136 -13.12 -3.30 -15.72
C GLY A 136 -13.11 -4.77 -16.15
N GLN A 137 -11.94 -5.38 -16.40
CA GLN A 137 -11.84 -6.81 -16.68
C GLN A 137 -11.96 -7.68 -15.42
N VAL A 138 -11.67 -7.12 -14.24
CA VAL A 138 -11.73 -7.83 -12.96
C VAL A 138 -12.60 -7.05 -11.98
N ASN A 139 -13.52 -7.73 -11.32
CA ASN A 139 -14.35 -7.18 -10.26
C ASN A 139 -13.76 -7.60 -8.91
N SER A 140 -13.26 -6.63 -8.14
CA SER A 140 -12.61 -6.88 -6.84
C SER A 140 -13.52 -6.50 -5.70
N PHE A 141 -13.66 -7.38 -4.70
CA PHE A 141 -14.51 -7.16 -3.53
C PHE A 141 -13.73 -7.32 -2.24
N TYR A 142 -13.94 -6.39 -1.31
CA TYR A 142 -13.48 -6.46 0.07
C TYR A 142 -14.68 -6.56 0.98
N CYS A 143 -14.84 -7.71 1.63
CA CYS A 143 -15.99 -8.08 2.41
C CYS A 143 -15.60 -8.03 3.89
N PHE A 144 -15.99 -6.96 4.57
CA PHE A 144 -15.66 -6.73 5.98
C PHE A 144 -16.78 -7.27 6.88
N PHE A 145 -16.39 -7.86 8.01
CA PHE A 145 -17.30 -8.36 9.03
C PHE A 145 -16.58 -8.47 10.39
N PRO A 146 -17.30 -8.70 11.50
CA PRO A 146 -16.69 -8.80 12.83
C PRO A 146 -15.71 -9.99 12.95
N THR A 147 -14.59 -9.78 13.63
CA THR A 147 -13.51 -10.80 13.73
C THR A 147 -13.90 -12.01 14.57
N GLU A 148 -14.80 -11.82 15.53
CA GLU A 148 -15.31 -12.86 16.42
C GLU A 148 -16.04 -14.01 15.70
N ILE A 149 -16.54 -13.78 14.47
CA ILE A 149 -17.19 -14.81 13.65
C ILE A 149 -16.27 -15.37 12.56
N ALA A 150 -15.03 -14.89 12.44
CA ALA A 150 -14.08 -15.41 11.46
C ALA A 150 -13.57 -16.80 11.88
N ARG A 151 -13.56 -17.78 10.96
CA ARG A 151 -13.05 -19.13 11.25
C ARG A 151 -11.54 -19.15 11.51
N ASN A 152 -10.77 -18.35 10.77
CA ASN A 152 -9.30 -18.36 10.82
C ASN A 152 -8.68 -16.97 11.08
N PRO A 153 -8.85 -16.39 12.29
CA PRO A 153 -8.38 -15.04 12.59
C PRO A 153 -6.85 -14.87 12.70
N GLY A 154 -6.05 -15.96 12.70
CA GLY A 154 -4.59 -16.01 13.05
C GLY A 154 -3.59 -15.34 12.07
N GLU A 155 -2.35 -15.83 11.90
CA GLU A 155 -1.34 -15.27 10.96
C GLU A 155 -1.03 -16.21 9.76
N GLY A 156 -0.57 -15.67 8.60
CA GLY A 156 -0.29 -16.43 7.35
C GLY A 156 -1.07 -15.98 6.10
N TRP A 157 -0.43 -16.00 4.92
CA TRP A 157 -0.99 -15.54 3.62
C TRP A 157 -1.44 -16.68 2.70
N THR A 158 -1.20 -17.94 3.08
CA THR A 158 -1.35 -19.12 2.22
C THR A 158 -2.58 -19.96 2.55
N HIS A 159 -3.62 -19.36 3.14
CA HIS A 159 -4.87 -20.05 3.38
C HIS A 159 -5.79 -19.86 2.18
N GLU A 160 -6.11 -20.96 1.50
CA GLU A 160 -7.22 -21.00 0.54
C GLU A 160 -8.52 -20.95 1.34
N ILE A 161 -9.31 -19.92 1.08
CA ILE A 161 -10.62 -19.72 1.73
C ILE A 161 -11.70 -20.22 0.79
N SER A 162 -12.61 -21.03 1.34
CA SER A 162 -13.74 -21.57 0.60
C SER A 162 -14.80 -20.50 0.30
N VAL A 163 -15.58 -20.70 -0.76
CA VAL A 163 -16.74 -19.85 -1.08
C VAL A 163 -17.76 -19.87 0.07
N GLU A 164 -17.91 -21.03 0.72
CA GLU A 164 -18.78 -21.20 1.88
C GLU A 164 -18.35 -20.29 3.04
N GLU A 165 -17.04 -20.20 3.32
CA GLU A 165 -16.49 -19.30 4.35
C GLU A 165 -16.62 -17.82 3.96
N LEU A 166 -16.54 -17.48 2.67
CA LEU A 166 -16.81 -16.13 2.18
C LEU A 166 -18.27 -15.70 2.44
N LEU A 167 -19.22 -16.62 2.25
CA LEU A 167 -20.65 -16.32 2.28
C LEU A 167 -21.26 -16.40 3.70
N GLU A 168 -20.66 -17.17 4.60
CA GLU A 168 -21.16 -17.40 5.97
C GLU A 168 -21.49 -16.11 6.75
N PRO A 169 -20.68 -15.03 6.70
CA PRO A 169 -20.99 -13.78 7.39
C PRO A 169 -22.16 -12.99 6.77
N PHE A 170 -22.62 -13.33 5.56
CA PHE A 170 -23.53 -12.52 4.76
C PHE A 170 -24.87 -13.20 4.50
N GLY A 171 -25.50 -13.78 5.53
CA GLY A 171 -26.75 -14.55 5.41
C GLY A 171 -27.97 -13.78 4.89
N THR A 172 -27.95 -12.45 4.85
CA THR A 172 -29.03 -11.59 4.32
C THR A 172 -28.60 -10.79 3.08
N LEU A 173 -27.54 -11.20 2.41
CA LEU A 173 -27.01 -10.49 1.24
C LEU A 173 -28.02 -10.48 0.08
N ASP A 174 -28.01 -9.40 -0.71
CA ASP A 174 -28.79 -9.35 -1.95
C ASP A 174 -28.47 -10.56 -2.84
N PRO A 175 -29.47 -11.30 -3.35
CA PRO A 175 -29.24 -12.51 -4.15
C PRO A 175 -28.31 -12.32 -5.35
N LYS A 176 -28.25 -11.10 -5.93
CA LYS A 176 -27.35 -10.80 -7.06
C LYS A 176 -25.89 -10.71 -6.62
N LEU A 177 -25.64 -10.14 -5.44
CA LEU A 177 -24.29 -10.09 -4.86
C LEU A 177 -23.86 -11.47 -4.35
N TYR A 178 -24.81 -12.23 -3.78
CA TYR A 178 -24.57 -13.62 -3.40
C TYR A 178 -24.10 -14.46 -4.60
N ALA A 179 -24.79 -14.37 -5.73
CA ALA A 179 -24.43 -15.10 -6.94
C ALA A 179 -23.05 -14.69 -7.51
N LEU A 180 -22.63 -13.43 -7.34
CA LEU A 180 -21.27 -13.01 -7.68
C LEU A 180 -20.24 -13.70 -6.78
N PHE A 181 -20.46 -13.70 -5.47
CA PHE A 181 -19.54 -14.28 -4.49
C PHE A 181 -19.46 -15.80 -4.58
N GLU A 182 -20.56 -16.47 -4.92
CA GLU A 182 -20.61 -17.90 -5.18
C GLU A 182 -19.67 -18.32 -6.33
N ASN A 183 -19.43 -17.41 -7.27
CA ASN A 183 -18.58 -17.62 -8.45
C ASN A 183 -17.24 -16.85 -8.36
N SER A 184 -16.93 -16.28 -7.19
CA SER A 184 -15.66 -15.59 -6.96
C SER A 184 -14.53 -16.59 -6.74
N THR A 185 -13.31 -16.11 -7.03
CA THR A 185 -12.06 -16.84 -6.93
C THR A 185 -11.03 -16.00 -6.17
N ASP A 186 -9.85 -16.57 -5.95
CA ASP A 186 -8.73 -15.93 -5.24
C ASP A 186 -9.16 -15.33 -3.89
N ILE A 187 -9.91 -16.13 -3.12
CA ILE A 187 -10.47 -15.68 -1.84
C ILE A 187 -9.35 -15.68 -0.80
N LYS A 188 -9.01 -14.50 -0.27
CA LYS A 188 -7.91 -14.31 0.66
C LYS A 188 -8.34 -13.57 1.92
N PRO A 189 -7.78 -13.92 3.09
CA PRO A 189 -7.99 -13.15 4.30
C PRO A 189 -7.11 -11.91 4.30
N TRP A 190 -7.74 -10.77 4.52
CA TRP A 190 -7.09 -9.49 4.75
C TRP A 190 -7.15 -9.16 6.22
N ARG A 191 -6.07 -9.55 6.90
CA ARG A 191 -5.98 -9.42 8.34
C ARG A 191 -5.61 -8.00 8.71
N LEU A 192 -6.52 -7.37 9.43
CA LEU A 192 -6.40 -5.98 9.84
C LEU A 192 -5.82 -5.96 11.25
N PHE A 193 -4.73 -5.22 11.41
CA PHE A 193 -4.14 -4.94 12.71
C PHE A 193 -4.25 -3.44 12.95
N TYR A 194 -4.53 -3.07 14.19
CA TYR A 194 -4.34 -1.71 14.68
C TYR A 194 -3.21 -1.70 15.71
N SER A 195 -2.78 -0.50 16.06
CA SER A 195 -1.50 -0.16 16.72
C SER A 195 -0.26 -0.29 15.80
N PHE A 196 0.20 0.87 15.33
CA PHE A 196 1.62 1.16 15.10
C PHE A 196 2.12 2.22 16.11
N ALA A 197 1.30 2.50 17.12
CA ALA A 197 1.42 3.51 18.16
C ALA A 197 0.74 2.91 19.41
N ASN A 198 1.31 3.10 20.59
CA ASN A 198 1.06 2.27 21.77
C ASN A 198 -0.24 2.62 22.53
N SER A 199 -1.01 3.64 22.10
CA SER A 199 -2.31 4.00 22.68
C SER A 199 -3.18 4.86 21.74
N PRO A 200 -4.49 5.04 22.03
CA PRO A 200 -5.34 6.03 21.35
C PRO A 200 -4.78 7.46 21.43
N GLU A 201 -4.15 7.82 22.55
CA GLU A 201 -3.42 9.08 22.67
C GLU A 201 -2.25 9.14 21.67
N ASP A 202 -1.52 8.05 21.46
CA ASP A 202 -0.45 8.00 20.45
C ASP A 202 -0.99 8.09 19.02
N ILE A 203 -2.19 7.57 18.74
CA ILE A 203 -2.85 7.73 17.44
C ILE A 203 -3.26 9.19 17.23
N SER A 204 -3.90 9.82 18.23
CA SER A 204 -4.27 11.23 18.15
C SER A 204 -3.04 12.13 18.02
N LYS A 205 -1.96 11.84 18.77
CA LYS A 205 -0.67 12.52 18.65
C LYS A 205 -0.05 12.30 17.26
N GLY A 206 -0.01 11.07 16.78
CA GLY A 206 0.51 10.72 15.44
C GLY A 206 -0.28 11.38 14.31
N LEU A 207 -1.62 11.42 14.41
CA LEU A 207 -2.48 12.15 13.48
C LEU A 207 -2.21 13.65 13.53
N HIS A 208 -2.08 14.23 14.72
CA HIS A 208 -1.77 15.66 14.89
C HIS A 208 -0.40 16.03 14.27
N ILE A 209 0.61 15.18 14.42
CA ILE A 209 1.90 15.33 13.73
C ILE A 209 1.70 15.23 12.21
N TYR A 210 0.98 14.21 11.76
CA TYR A 210 0.71 14.00 10.33
C TYR A 210 0.01 15.20 9.70
N GLU A 211 -1.00 15.78 10.37
CA GLU A 211 -1.75 16.93 9.87
C GLU A 211 -0.90 18.20 9.78
N GLN A 212 0.05 18.39 10.70
CA GLN A 212 0.94 19.55 10.69
C GLN A 212 2.09 19.40 9.69
N ILE A 213 2.63 18.20 9.53
CA ILE A 213 3.87 17.96 8.80
C ILE A 213 3.61 17.35 7.43
N ARG A 214 2.91 16.21 7.38
CA ARG A 214 2.73 15.43 6.15
C ARG A 214 1.60 15.95 5.28
N LYS A 215 0.45 16.33 5.85
CA LYS A 215 -0.75 16.74 5.10
C LYS A 215 -0.50 17.93 4.15
N PRO A 216 0.16 19.03 4.55
CA PRO A 216 0.42 20.15 3.63
C PRO A 216 1.29 19.74 2.45
N ARG A 217 2.34 18.95 2.73
CA ARG A 217 3.27 18.44 1.71
C ARG A 217 2.59 17.46 0.76
N ALA A 218 1.85 16.48 1.29
CA ALA A 218 1.09 15.51 0.49
C ALA A 218 0.09 16.23 -0.43
N SER A 219 -0.60 17.24 0.09
CA SER A 219 -1.53 18.06 -0.69
C SER A 219 -0.81 18.82 -1.81
N LYS A 220 0.38 19.37 -1.55
CA LYS A 220 1.20 20.04 -2.56
C LYS A 220 1.68 19.08 -3.64
N VAL A 221 2.12 17.87 -3.29
CA VAL A 221 2.52 16.81 -4.22
C VAL A 221 1.35 16.40 -5.11
N GLN A 222 0.18 16.14 -4.53
CA GLN A 222 -1.02 15.78 -5.28
C GLN A 222 -1.44 16.90 -6.24
N THR A 223 -1.40 18.15 -5.79
CA THR A 223 -1.74 19.29 -6.63
C THR A 223 -0.74 19.46 -7.78
N ALA A 224 0.55 19.28 -7.52
CA ALA A 224 1.58 19.31 -8.57
C ALA A 224 1.40 18.17 -9.57
N SER A 225 1.13 16.95 -9.10
CA SER A 225 0.83 15.80 -9.96
C SER A 225 -0.42 16.01 -10.82
N ALA A 226 -1.45 16.67 -10.29
CA ALA A 226 -2.64 17.01 -11.06
C ALA A 226 -2.32 17.98 -12.20
N ARG A 227 -1.52 19.02 -11.94
CA ARG A 227 -1.07 19.97 -12.98
C ARG A 227 -0.14 19.31 -14.00
N ALA A 228 0.73 18.41 -13.56
CA ALA A 228 1.64 17.65 -14.41
C ALA A 228 0.92 16.75 -15.44
N ARG A 229 -0.36 16.44 -15.20
CA ARG A 229 -1.21 15.70 -16.13
C ARG A 229 -1.60 16.52 -17.35
N GLU A 230 -1.66 17.84 -17.21
CA GLU A 230 -2.01 18.80 -18.27
C GLU A 230 -0.76 19.47 -18.87
N ASP A 231 0.30 19.65 -18.08
CA ASP A 231 1.54 20.31 -18.49
C ASP A 231 2.76 19.59 -17.92
N ILE A 232 3.58 19.00 -18.80
CA ILE A 232 4.77 18.25 -18.39
C ILE A 232 5.81 19.11 -17.64
N THR A 233 5.81 20.42 -17.83
CA THR A 233 6.74 21.33 -17.13
C THR A 233 6.40 21.51 -15.65
N GLU A 234 5.19 21.12 -15.23
CA GLU A 234 4.79 21.06 -13.81
C GLU A 234 5.24 19.77 -13.12
N ARG A 235 5.75 18.78 -13.86
CA ARG A 235 6.25 17.53 -13.31
C ARG A 235 7.48 17.79 -12.46
N ILE A 236 7.55 17.16 -11.28
CA ILE A 236 8.71 17.20 -10.38
C ILE A 236 9.96 16.80 -11.18
N GLY A 237 11.00 17.63 -11.13
CA GLY A 237 12.22 17.52 -11.96
C GLY A 237 12.21 18.43 -13.19
N PHE A 238 11.07 18.59 -13.85
CA PHE A 238 10.92 19.53 -14.98
C PHE A 238 10.54 20.95 -14.54
N SER A 239 9.86 21.06 -13.39
CA SER A 239 9.49 22.33 -12.74
C SER A 239 10.69 23.16 -12.26
N SER A 240 11.88 22.55 -12.21
CA SER A 240 13.16 23.22 -11.90
C SER A 240 13.92 23.67 -13.16
N ASN A 241 13.50 23.26 -14.37
CA ASN A 241 14.19 23.56 -15.63
C ASN A 241 13.89 24.96 -16.18
N THR A 242 14.09 26.00 -15.36
CA THR A 242 13.71 27.39 -15.67
C THR A 242 14.46 28.00 -16.86
N THR A 243 15.56 27.38 -17.29
CA THR A 243 16.37 27.81 -18.45
C THR A 243 15.91 27.18 -19.77
N ASN A 244 14.99 26.21 -19.74
CA ASN A 244 14.46 25.58 -20.94
C ASN A 244 13.51 26.55 -21.68
N PRO A 245 13.65 26.77 -22.99
CA PRO A 245 12.76 27.66 -23.76
C PRO A 245 11.28 27.29 -23.73
N LEU A 246 10.95 26.04 -23.42
CA LEU A 246 9.58 25.53 -23.31
C LEU A 246 9.05 25.53 -21.88
N TYR A 247 9.83 26.00 -20.91
CA TYR A 247 9.44 26.05 -19.51
C TYR A 247 8.27 27.01 -19.30
N LYS A 248 7.15 26.50 -18.77
CA LYS A 248 5.95 27.29 -18.53
C LYS A 248 5.07 26.69 -17.43
N VAL A 249 5.43 26.90 -16.17
CA VAL A 249 4.53 26.54 -15.06
C VAL A 249 3.40 27.57 -14.90
N LYS A 250 2.26 27.12 -14.39
CA LYS A 250 1.07 27.95 -14.14
C LYS A 250 1.29 28.97 -13.02
N ASP A 251 2.11 28.62 -12.03
CA ASP A 251 2.39 29.46 -10.87
C ASP A 251 3.76 29.14 -10.27
N GLU A 252 4.73 30.04 -10.47
CA GLU A 252 6.10 29.91 -9.96
C GLU A 252 6.18 29.73 -8.45
N LYS A 253 5.24 30.29 -7.68
CA LYS A 253 5.25 30.20 -6.21
C LYS A 253 4.66 28.90 -5.71
N ARG A 254 3.84 28.23 -6.53
CA ARG A 254 3.14 26.98 -6.15
C ARG A 254 3.64 25.74 -6.88
N LYS A 255 4.65 25.87 -7.75
CA LYS A 255 5.35 24.72 -8.33
C LYS A 255 6.01 23.90 -7.22
N LEU A 256 6.18 22.61 -7.49
CA LEU A 256 6.90 21.69 -6.60
C LEU A 256 8.19 21.31 -7.31
N THR A 257 9.33 21.68 -6.75
CA THR A 257 10.64 21.46 -7.36
C THR A 257 11.26 20.14 -6.90
N ILE A 258 12.29 19.67 -7.62
CA ILE A 258 13.02 18.47 -7.22
C ILE A 258 13.83 18.71 -5.94
N GLU A 259 14.36 19.92 -5.76
CA GLU A 259 15.09 20.34 -4.57
C GLU A 259 14.18 20.32 -3.34
N GLU A 260 12.97 20.89 -3.44
CA GLU A 260 11.99 20.85 -2.34
C GLU A 260 11.55 19.41 -2.00
N MET A 261 11.58 18.51 -2.98
CA MET A 261 11.29 17.10 -2.74
C MET A 261 12.45 16.36 -2.07
N ASN A 262 13.68 16.56 -2.55
CA ASN A 262 14.85 15.77 -2.13
C ASN A 262 15.56 16.33 -0.89
N GLU A 263 15.53 17.64 -0.68
CA GLU A 263 16.20 18.32 0.45
C GLU A 263 15.30 18.42 1.68
N TYR A 264 14.14 17.75 1.66
CA TYR A 264 13.21 17.80 2.77
C TYR A 264 13.74 17.05 4.00
N ASP A 265 14.07 17.82 5.03
CA ASP A 265 14.43 17.31 6.35
C ASP A 265 13.18 17.15 7.22
N LEU A 266 12.69 15.92 7.32
CA LEU A 266 11.52 15.59 8.14
C LEU A 266 11.76 15.87 9.63
N SER A 267 12.97 15.63 10.13
CA SER A 267 13.28 15.77 11.56
C SER A 267 13.26 17.24 11.96
N ALA A 268 13.94 18.10 11.19
CA ALA A 268 13.91 19.55 11.43
C ALA A 268 12.50 20.13 11.27
N ASP A 269 11.71 19.63 10.33
CA ASP A 269 10.33 20.10 10.12
C ASP A 269 9.42 19.71 11.29
N ILE A 270 9.60 18.50 11.85
CA ILE A 270 8.92 18.06 13.06
C ILE A 270 9.29 18.98 14.24
N GLU A 271 10.58 19.21 14.47
CA GLU A 271 11.07 20.03 15.59
C GLU A 271 10.58 21.48 15.52
N THR A 272 10.42 22.03 14.33
CA THR A 272 10.07 23.45 14.13
C THR A 272 8.56 23.71 14.04
N LYS A 273 7.78 22.79 13.47
CA LYS A 273 6.37 23.03 13.16
C LYS A 273 5.40 22.28 14.06
N VAL A 274 5.79 21.17 14.68
CA VAL A 274 4.89 20.41 15.54
C VAL A 274 4.64 21.18 16.84
N VAL A 275 3.39 21.58 17.04
CA VAL A 275 2.94 22.23 18.28
C VAL A 275 1.79 21.47 18.93
N GLY A 276 1.69 21.57 20.26
CA GLY A 276 0.54 21.06 21.03
C GLY A 276 0.55 19.56 21.32
N ILE A 277 1.71 18.89 21.24
CA ILE A 277 1.87 17.49 21.67
C ILE A 277 2.37 17.50 23.10
N ALA A 278 1.46 17.48 24.07
CA ALA A 278 1.83 17.25 25.46
C ALA A 278 2.21 15.77 25.66
N ASN A 279 3.24 15.53 26.48
CA ASN A 279 3.62 14.18 26.92
C ASN A 279 2.46 13.49 27.62
#